data_AF-A0A821SU09-F1
#
_entry.id   AF-A0A821SU09-F1
#
_cell.length_a   1.000
_cell.length_b   1.000
_cell.length_c   1.000
_cell.angle_alpha   90.00
_cell.angle_beta   90.00
_cell.angle_gamma   90.00
#
_symmetry.space_group_name_H-M   'P 1'
#
loop_
_entity.id
_entity.type
_entity.pdbx_description
1 polymer ?
#
loop_
_entity_poly.entity_id
_entity_poly.type
_entity_poly.pdbx_seq_one_letter_code
_entity_poly.pdbx_strand_id
1 'polypeptide(L)'
;MGRCAIDHYKEVKRYSVFSHDELICKLASECQYLDPAIGDATKFEFDYIVKQEKNSRKLAYEQGVTDADRVCFELMPDDERQCDACKTTCFLSAISCLCKPNILVCINHVDQLCPCSPKKYCLWYRYTIDEMSNMLDALRERLDLCQKWKVLVNRLISSDHQTLI
;
A
#
# COMPACT_ATOMS: atom_id res chain seq x y z
N MET A 1 -10.42 6.43 6.95
CA MET A 1 -9.99 7.31 8.07
C MET A 1 -8.49 7.20 8.34
N GLY A 2 -7.88 6.00 8.36
CA GLY A 2 -6.44 5.83 8.60
C GLY A 2 -5.52 6.60 7.65
N ARG A 3 -5.70 6.47 6.33
CA ARG A 3 -4.95 7.23 5.32
C ARG A 3 -4.96 8.75 5.57
N CYS A 4 -6.14 9.34 5.82
CA CYS A 4 -6.25 10.79 6.06
C CYS A 4 -5.46 11.24 7.30
N ALA A 5 -5.39 10.41 8.34
CA ALA A 5 -4.57 10.70 9.52
C ALA A 5 -3.08 10.69 9.17
N ILE A 6 -2.62 9.74 8.35
CA ILE A 6 -1.24 9.69 7.86
C ILE A 6 -0.91 10.92 6.99
N ASP A 7 -1.83 11.34 6.13
CA ASP A 7 -1.62 12.54 5.31
C ASP A 7 -1.49 13.80 6.18
N HIS A 8 -2.34 13.93 7.20
CA HIS A 8 -2.19 15.01 8.18
C HIS A 8 -0.87 14.91 8.96
N TYR A 9 -0.43 13.71 9.35
CA TYR A 9 0.85 13.52 10.02
C TYR A 9 2.04 13.96 9.16
N LYS A 10 1.99 13.73 7.84
CA LYS A 10 3.00 14.22 6.90
C LYS A 10 3.05 15.75 6.89
N GLU A 11 1.90 16.42 6.92
CA GLU A 11 1.82 17.89 6.95
C GLU A 11 2.46 18.47 8.21
N VAL A 12 2.17 17.88 9.38
CA VAL A 12 2.70 18.33 10.67
C VAL A 12 4.05 17.69 11.04
N LYS A 13 4.64 16.91 10.13
CA LYS A 13 5.92 16.19 10.31
C LYS A 13 5.95 15.32 11.58
N ARG A 14 4.83 14.68 11.89
CA ARG A 14 4.68 13.79 13.04
C ARG A 14 5.01 12.35 12.64
N TYR A 15 5.77 11.66 13.50
CA TYR A 15 6.05 10.25 13.35
C TYR A 15 4.78 9.40 13.44
N SER A 16 4.62 8.47 12.50
CA SER A 16 3.60 7.43 12.54
C SER A 16 4.04 6.31 13.49
N VAL A 17 3.09 5.72 14.24
CA VAL A 17 3.37 4.58 15.14
C VAL A 17 3.56 3.27 14.37
N PHE A 18 3.01 3.18 13.16
CA PHE A 18 3.19 2.08 12.22
C PHE A 18 2.90 2.57 10.80
N SER A 19 3.33 1.81 9.79
CA SER A 19 2.99 2.08 8.39
C SER A 19 1.56 1.64 8.07
N HIS A 20 0.71 2.59 7.66
CA HIS A 20 -0.66 2.27 7.24
C HIS A 20 -0.66 1.42 5.97
N ASP A 21 0.22 1.72 5.02
CA ASP A 21 0.33 0.96 3.77
C ASP A 21 0.77 -0.49 4.04
N GLU A 22 1.66 -0.70 5.02
CA GLU A 22 2.07 -2.04 5.48
C GLU A 22 0.87 -2.83 6.00
N LEU A 23 0.05 -2.21 6.85
CA LEU A 23 -1.16 -2.84 7.39
C LEU A 23 -2.11 -3.25 6.25
N ILE A 24 -2.41 -2.35 5.31
CA ILE A 24 -3.32 -2.65 4.20
C ILE A 24 -2.76 -3.75 3.31
N CYS A 25 -1.45 -3.76 3.02
CA CYS A 25 -0.83 -4.83 2.24
C CYS A 25 -0.92 -6.18 2.93
N LYS A 26 -0.71 -6.24 4.26
CA LYS A 26 -0.85 -7.49 5.04
C LYS A 26 -2.30 -8.00 5.07
N LEU A 27 -3.27 -7.09 5.15
CA LEU A 27 -4.69 -7.47 5.03
C LEU A 27 -4.98 -8.02 3.63
N ALA A 28 -4.49 -7.37 2.59
CA ALA A 28 -4.68 -7.84 1.21
C ALA A 28 -4.01 -9.21 0.96
N SER A 29 -2.81 -9.46 1.49
CA SER A 29 -2.11 -10.74 1.33
C SER A 29 -2.80 -11.90 2.06
N GLU A 30 -3.49 -11.62 3.17
CA GLU A 30 -4.21 -12.61 3.98
C GLU A 30 -5.74 -12.55 3.76
N CYS A 31 -6.17 -12.12 2.57
CA CYS A 31 -7.57 -11.83 2.26
C CYS A 31 -8.54 -12.99 2.51
N GLN A 32 -8.05 -14.24 2.45
CA GLN A 32 -8.83 -15.45 2.69
C GLN A 32 -9.46 -15.50 4.10
N TYR A 33 -8.81 -14.90 5.10
CA TYR A 33 -9.24 -14.91 6.50
C TYR A 33 -10.00 -13.64 6.92
N LEU A 34 -10.18 -12.69 6.00
CA LEU A 34 -10.85 -11.43 6.34
C LEU A 34 -12.36 -11.60 6.44
N ASP A 35 -12.93 -10.92 7.43
CA ASP A 35 -14.36 -10.62 7.44
C ASP A 35 -14.74 -9.85 6.16
N PRO A 36 -15.88 -10.16 5.49
CA PRO A 36 -16.23 -9.50 4.24
C PRO A 36 -16.32 -7.97 4.30
N ALA A 37 -16.73 -7.39 5.43
CA ALA A 37 -16.79 -5.95 5.59
C ALA A 37 -15.37 -5.34 5.67
N ILE A 38 -14.47 -6.00 6.39
CA ILE A 38 -13.04 -5.62 6.44
C ILE A 38 -12.40 -5.80 5.05
N GLY A 39 -12.72 -6.88 4.35
CA GLY A 39 -12.24 -7.14 3.00
C GLY A 39 -12.68 -6.06 2.01
N ASP A 40 -13.95 -5.61 2.05
CA ASP A 40 -14.43 -4.56 1.15
C ASP A 40 -13.76 -3.21 1.42
N ALA A 41 -13.58 -2.85 2.69
CA ALA A 41 -12.83 -1.66 3.08
C ALA A 41 -11.35 -1.76 2.64
N THR A 42 -10.72 -2.92 2.85
CA THR A 42 -9.33 -3.19 2.43
C THR A 42 -9.20 -3.07 0.91
N LYS A 43 -10.17 -3.59 0.14
CA LYS A 43 -10.16 -3.51 -1.33
C LYS A 43 -10.17 -2.06 -1.80
N PHE A 44 -11.02 -1.22 -1.22
CA PHE A 44 -11.09 0.20 -1.59
C PHE A 44 -9.76 0.93 -1.27
N GLU A 45 -9.21 0.71 -0.09
CA GLU A 45 -7.96 1.34 0.34
C GLU A 45 -6.76 0.82 -0.48
N PHE A 46 -6.71 -0.48 -0.77
CA PHE A 46 -5.61 -1.10 -1.51
C PHE A 46 -5.64 -0.74 -3.00
N ASP A 47 -6.81 -0.65 -3.62
CA ASP A 47 -6.96 -0.14 -5.00
C ASP A 47 -6.44 1.30 -5.13
N TYR A 48 -6.73 2.15 -4.14
CA TYR A 48 -6.16 3.50 -4.07
C TYR A 48 -4.63 3.46 -3.98
N ILE A 49 -4.09 2.63 -3.08
CA ILE A 49 -2.64 2.48 -2.88
C ILE A 49 -1.95 2.04 -4.19
N VAL A 50 -2.45 1.01 -4.87
CA VAL A 50 -1.88 0.50 -6.13
C VAL A 50 -1.83 1.60 -7.19
N LYS A 51 -2.92 2.39 -7.31
CA LYS A 51 -3.00 3.50 -8.27
C LYS A 51 -2.02 4.61 -7.94
N GLN A 52 -1.95 5.03 -6.68
CA GLN A 52 -1.00 6.06 -6.25
C GLN A 52 0.45 5.62 -6.46
N GLU A 53 0.79 4.41 -6.02
CA GLU A 53 2.15 3.87 -6.14
C GLU A 53 2.59 3.77 -7.61
N LYS A 54 1.70 3.29 -8.49
CA LYS A 54 1.95 3.25 -9.94
C LYS A 54 2.23 4.63 -10.51
N ASN A 55 1.44 5.64 -10.12
CA ASN A 55 1.61 7.01 -10.59
C ASN A 55 2.92 7.62 -10.06
N SER A 56 3.21 7.50 -8.76
CA SER A 56 4.43 8.04 -8.16
C SER A 56 5.69 7.39 -8.72
N ARG A 57 5.70 6.06 -8.96
CA ARG A 57 6.83 5.39 -9.63
C ARG A 57 7.05 5.85 -11.06
N LYS A 58 5.97 6.06 -11.81
CA LYS A 58 6.05 6.63 -13.16
C LYS A 58 6.66 8.03 -13.12
N LEU A 59 6.21 8.88 -12.21
CA LEU A 59 6.75 10.24 -12.06
C LEU A 59 8.24 10.23 -11.65
N ALA A 60 8.63 9.39 -10.71
CA ALA A 60 10.05 9.25 -10.31
C ALA A 60 10.93 8.80 -11.49
N TYR A 61 10.44 7.86 -12.30
CA TYR A 61 11.13 7.44 -13.53
C TYR A 61 11.26 8.59 -14.54
N GLU A 62 10.18 9.35 -14.76
CA GLU A 62 10.18 10.53 -15.64
C GLU A 62 11.12 11.64 -15.13
N GLN A 63 11.35 11.73 -13.82
CA GLN A 63 12.35 12.61 -13.21
C GLN A 63 13.80 12.11 -13.38
N GLY A 64 14.00 10.88 -13.87
CA GLY A 64 15.30 10.31 -14.19
C GLY A 64 15.84 9.31 -13.18
N VAL A 65 15.02 8.84 -12.23
CA VAL A 65 15.37 7.71 -11.34
C VAL A 65 15.21 6.41 -12.12
N THR A 66 16.34 5.79 -12.49
CA THR A 66 16.35 4.57 -13.33
C THR A 66 16.76 3.32 -12.56
N ASP A 67 17.59 3.46 -11.53
CA ASP A 67 18.02 2.33 -10.71
C ASP A 67 16.93 1.96 -9.71
N ALA A 68 16.75 0.67 -9.46
CA ALA A 68 15.74 0.18 -8.54
C ALA A 68 16.15 -1.13 -7.87
N ASP A 69 15.97 -1.21 -6.55
CA ASP A 69 16.27 -2.38 -5.74
C ASP A 69 15.04 -2.82 -4.94
N ARG A 70 14.86 -4.14 -4.82
CA ARG A 70 13.82 -4.69 -3.97
C ARG A 70 14.29 -4.69 -2.50
N VAL A 71 13.47 -4.18 -1.60
CA VAL A 71 13.78 -4.07 -0.16
C VAL A 71 12.62 -4.59 0.69
N CYS A 72 12.95 -5.36 1.74
CA CYS A 72 12.00 -5.81 2.76
C CYS A 72 11.90 -4.78 3.89
N PHE A 73 11.14 -3.70 3.67
CA PHE A 73 10.98 -2.60 4.64
C PHE A 73 10.50 -3.06 6.01
N GLU A 74 9.72 -4.14 6.11
CA GLU A 74 9.23 -4.71 7.37
C GLU A 74 10.33 -5.31 8.26
N LEU A 75 11.52 -5.55 7.71
CA LEU A 75 12.70 -6.03 8.46
C LEU A 75 13.62 -4.90 8.91
N MET A 76 13.38 -3.67 8.42
CA MET A 76 14.13 -2.50 8.83
C MET A 76 13.55 -1.88 10.10
N PRO A 77 14.38 -1.35 11.00
CA PRO A 77 13.93 -0.48 12.09
C PRO A 77 13.09 0.69 11.57
N ASP A 78 12.08 1.12 12.33
CA ASP A 78 11.16 2.18 11.92
C ASP A 78 11.87 3.52 11.66
N ASP A 79 12.91 3.84 12.43
CA ASP A 79 13.75 5.03 12.28
C ASP A 79 14.59 5.02 10.99
N GLU A 80 15.04 3.85 10.54
CA GLU A 80 15.82 3.70 9.30
C GLU A 80 14.95 3.76 8.03
N ARG A 81 13.64 3.55 8.17
CA ARG A 81 12.68 3.60 7.05
C ARG A 81 11.79 4.83 7.03
N GLN A 82 12.17 5.89 7.73
CA GLN A 82 11.42 7.15 7.76
C GLN A 82 11.87 8.13 6.69
N CYS A 83 10.91 8.73 6.00
CA CYS A 83 11.18 9.82 5.07
C CYS A 83 11.76 11.02 5.82
N ASP A 84 12.92 11.52 5.39
CA ASP A 84 13.55 12.66 6.06
C ASP A 84 12.72 13.97 5.93
N ALA A 85 12.01 14.14 4.81
CA ALA A 85 11.16 15.32 4.58
C ALA A 85 9.87 15.38 5.43
N CYS A 86 9.04 14.32 5.38
CA CYS A 86 7.71 14.31 6.01
C CYS A 86 7.56 13.37 7.21
N LYS A 87 8.62 12.63 7.58
CA LYS A 87 8.66 11.71 8.72
C LYS A 87 7.67 10.54 8.65
N THR A 88 7.04 10.29 7.50
CA THR A 88 6.24 9.09 7.26
C THR A 88 7.14 7.85 7.23
N THR A 89 6.66 6.76 7.81
CA THR A 89 7.32 5.45 7.68
C THR A 89 7.07 4.92 6.27
N CYS A 90 8.14 4.63 5.52
CA CYS A 90 8.09 4.13 4.16
C CYS A 90 7.94 2.61 4.15
N PHE A 91 7.11 2.10 3.23
CA PHE A 91 6.88 0.65 3.10
C PHE A 91 6.81 0.19 1.65
N LEU A 92 6.07 0.88 0.78
CA LEU A 92 5.91 0.47 -0.62
C LEU A 92 7.11 0.85 -1.47
N SER A 93 7.56 2.10 -1.30
CA SER A 93 8.72 2.64 -1.96
C SER A 93 9.40 3.76 -1.18
N ALA A 94 10.69 3.94 -1.45
CA ALA A 94 11.51 5.05 -0.99
C ALA A 94 12.59 5.36 -2.02
N ILE A 95 13.18 6.55 -1.94
CA ILE A 95 14.34 6.94 -2.75
C ILE A 95 15.56 7.02 -1.84
N SER A 96 16.63 6.38 -2.28
CA SER A 96 17.94 6.41 -1.64
C SER A 96 19.01 6.93 -2.59
N CYS A 97 20.15 7.36 -2.03
CA CYS A 97 21.31 7.75 -2.82
C CYS A 97 22.60 7.45 -2.05
N LEU A 98 23.60 6.90 -2.74
CA LEU A 98 24.89 6.53 -2.14
C LEU A 98 25.64 7.70 -1.51
N CYS A 99 25.35 8.96 -1.89
CA CYS A 99 25.96 10.13 -1.27
C CYS A 99 25.46 10.40 0.16
N LYS A 100 24.31 9.84 0.54
CA LYS A 100 23.69 9.95 1.87
C LYS A 100 23.15 8.58 2.30
N PRO A 101 24.02 7.63 2.67
CA PRO A 101 23.61 6.23 2.89
C PRO A 101 22.63 6.04 4.06
N ASN A 102 22.59 6.98 5.02
CA ASN A 102 21.73 6.90 6.21
C ASN A 102 20.44 7.73 6.08
N ILE A 103 20.12 8.22 4.88
CA ILE A 103 18.96 9.08 4.65
C ILE A 103 18.17 8.50 3.48
N LEU A 104 16.85 8.43 3.66
CA LEU A 104 15.92 8.18 2.58
C LEU A 104 14.76 9.18 2.61
N VAL A 105 14.07 9.27 1.49
CA VAL A 105 12.83 10.05 1.37
C VAL A 105 11.76 9.14 0.77
N CYS A 106 10.48 9.40 1.09
CA CYS A 106 9.40 8.73 0.38
C CYS A 106 9.38 9.19 -1.09
N ILE A 107 8.74 8.40 -1.94
CA ILE A 107 8.69 8.66 -3.39
C ILE A 107 8.06 10.00 -3.79
N ASN A 108 7.30 10.64 -2.89
CA ASN A 108 6.71 11.96 -3.15
C ASN A 108 7.66 13.13 -2.83
N HIS A 109 8.84 12.85 -2.28
CA HIS A 109 9.85 13.84 -1.88
C HIS A 109 11.21 13.56 -2.53
N VAL A 110 11.23 13.00 -3.74
CA VAL A 110 12.46 12.66 -4.50
C VAL A 110 13.42 13.84 -4.59
N ASP A 111 12.88 15.04 -4.77
CA ASP A 111 13.58 16.32 -4.88
C ASP A 111 14.21 16.82 -3.56
N GLN A 112 13.84 16.23 -2.42
CA GLN A 112 14.30 16.64 -1.10
C GLN A 112 15.40 15.73 -0.52
N LEU A 113 15.86 14.71 -1.25
CA LEU A 113 16.90 13.79 -0.78
C LEU A 113 18.28 14.46 -0.69
N CYS A 114 18.79 14.94 -1.82
CA CYS A 114 20.06 15.64 -1.93
C CYS A 114 20.17 16.41 -3.27
N PRO A 115 21.28 17.14 -3.52
CA PRO A 115 21.47 17.85 -4.78
C PRO A 115 21.97 16.99 -5.96
N CYS A 116 22.11 15.67 -5.80
CA CYS A 116 22.60 14.81 -6.89
C CYS A 116 21.58 14.73 -8.02
N SER A 117 22.06 14.40 -9.23
CA SER A 117 21.16 14.08 -10.34
C SER A 117 20.30 12.85 -9.98
N PRO A 118 19.00 12.83 -10.32
CA PRO A 118 18.12 11.67 -10.10
C PRO A 118 18.64 10.35 -10.70
N LYS A 119 19.52 10.40 -11.70
CA LYS A 119 20.22 9.22 -12.24
C LYS A 119 21.13 8.51 -11.23
N LYS A 120 21.47 9.16 -10.12
CA LYS A 120 22.25 8.58 -9.01
C LYS A 120 21.36 8.08 -7.87
N TYR A 121 20.05 8.21 -8.02
CA TYR A 121 19.09 7.73 -7.02
C TYR A 121 18.71 6.30 -7.33
N CYS A 122 18.43 5.54 -6.28
CA CYS A 122 17.86 4.21 -6.38
C CYS A 122 16.45 4.24 -5.81
N LEU A 123 15.48 3.74 -6.58
CA LEU A 123 14.14 3.43 -6.11
C LEU A 123 14.17 2.12 -5.32
N TRP A 124 14.02 2.21 -4.01
CA TRP A 124 13.75 1.03 -3.19
C TRP A 124 12.27 0.71 -3.25
N TYR A 125 11.91 -0.54 -3.55
CA TYR A 125 10.52 -0.97 -3.63
C TYR A 125 10.27 -2.32 -2.95
N ARG A 126 9.09 -2.49 -2.34
CA ARG A 126 8.74 -3.76 -1.68
C ARG A 126 8.12 -4.79 -2.61
N TYR A 127 7.15 -4.34 -3.39
CA TYR A 127 6.37 -5.14 -4.33
C TYR A 127 6.45 -4.53 -5.74
N THR A 128 6.41 -5.38 -6.77
CA THR A 128 6.13 -4.91 -8.13
C THR A 128 4.66 -4.49 -8.25
N ILE A 129 4.34 -3.68 -9.26
CA ILE A 129 2.95 -3.31 -9.54
C ILE A 129 2.10 -4.54 -9.86
N ASP A 130 2.69 -5.55 -10.52
CA ASP A 130 2.01 -6.80 -10.85
C ASP A 130 1.71 -7.63 -9.60
N GLU A 131 2.64 -7.73 -8.65
CA GLU A 131 2.40 -8.39 -7.36
C GLU A 131 1.25 -7.73 -6.60
N MET A 132 1.21 -6.40 -6.56
CA MET A 132 0.12 -5.66 -5.92
C MET A 132 -1.22 -5.84 -6.66
N SER A 133 -1.18 -5.90 -7.99
CA SER A 133 -2.38 -6.14 -8.80
C SER A 133 -2.94 -7.55 -8.57
N ASN A 134 -2.07 -8.56 -8.48
CA ASN A 134 -2.46 -9.93 -8.17
C ASN A 134 -3.09 -10.05 -6.77
N MET A 135 -2.53 -9.37 -5.76
CA MET A 135 -3.13 -9.30 -4.42
C MET A 135 -4.53 -8.66 -4.45
N LEU A 136 -4.70 -7.61 -5.25
CA LEU A 136 -5.99 -6.92 -5.39
C LEU A 136 -7.04 -7.81 -6.08
N ASP A 137 -6.63 -8.57 -7.10
CA ASP A 137 -7.54 -9.48 -7.82
C ASP A 137 -7.95 -10.67 -6.96
N ALA A 138 -7.02 -11.25 -6.18
CA ALA A 138 -7.36 -12.30 -5.20
C ALA A 138 -8.38 -11.80 -4.16
N LEU A 139 -8.20 -10.57 -3.66
CA LEU A 139 -9.13 -9.93 -2.73
C LEU A 139 -10.52 -9.71 -3.36
N ARG A 140 -10.58 -9.29 -4.64
CA ARG A 140 -11.84 -9.13 -5.38
C ARG A 140 -12.57 -10.46 -5.54
N GLU A 141 -11.86 -11.50 -5.97
CA GLU A 141 -12.44 -12.83 -6.16
C GLU A 141 -13.02 -13.38 -4.85
N ARG A 142 -12.28 -13.23 -3.74
CA ARG A 142 -12.75 -13.66 -2.41
C ARG A 142 -14.06 -12.96 -2.00
N LEU A 143 -14.16 -11.66 -2.24
CA LEU A 143 -15.36 -10.87 -1.91
C LEU A 143 -16.55 -11.25 -2.81
N ASP A 144 -16.31 -11.47 -4.09
CA ASP A 144 -17.35 -11.92 -5.03
C ASP A 144 -17.92 -13.28 -4.62
N LEU A 145 -17.07 -14.21 -4.16
CA LEU A 145 -17.50 -15.50 -3.61
C LEU A 145 -18.35 -15.32 -2.34
N CYS A 146 -17.97 -14.43 -1.42
CA CYS A 146 -18.79 -14.12 -0.25
C CYS A 146 -20.18 -13.63 -0.65
N GLN A 147 -20.23 -12.71 -1.62
CA GLN A 147 -21.47 -12.10 -2.05
C GLN A 147 -22.39 -13.12 -2.75
N LYS A 148 -21.83 -13.96 -3.63
CA LYS A 148 -22.57 -15.06 -4.26
C LYS A 148 -23.15 -16.02 -3.21
N TRP A 149 -22.35 -16.40 -2.22
CA TRP A 149 -22.81 -17.26 -1.12
C TRP A 149 -23.94 -16.61 -0.31
N LYS A 150 -23.80 -15.34 0.04
CA LYS A 150 -24.83 -14.58 0.78
C LYS A 150 -26.15 -14.52 0.02
N VAL A 151 -26.12 -14.25 -1.29
CA VAL A 151 -27.31 -14.25 -2.15
C VAL A 151 -27.97 -15.63 -2.19
N LEU A 152 -27.17 -16.69 -2.30
CA LEU A 152 -27.68 -18.06 -2.34
C LEU A 152 -28.36 -18.45 -1.02
N VAL A 153 -27.72 -18.17 0.12
CA VAL A 153 -28.28 -18.46 1.46
C VAL A 153 -29.58 -17.69 1.68
N ASN A 154 -29.60 -16.39 1.36
CA ASN A 154 -30.81 -15.58 1.50
C ASN A 154 -31.97 -16.12 0.66
N ARG A 155 -31.69 -16.60 -0.56
CA ARG A 155 -32.69 -17.22 -1.43
C ARG A 155 -33.29 -18.48 -0.78
N LEU A 156 -32.44 -19.38 -0.27
CA LEU A 156 -32.87 -20.63 0.37
C LEU A 156 -33.73 -20.37 1.61
N ILE A 157 -33.29 -19.45 2.48
CA ILE A 157 -34.05 -19.05 3.68
C ILE A 157 -35.42 -18.48 3.28
N SER A 158 -35.48 -17.69 2.20
CA SER A 158 -36.73 -17.07 1.73
C SER A 158 -37.69 -18.07 1.08
N SER A 159 -37.17 -19.12 0.41
CA SER A 159 -37.99 -20.17 -0.20
C SER A 159 -38.59 -21.14 0.82
N ASP A 160 -37.88 -21.44 1.91
CA ASP A 160 -38.39 -22.34 2.97
C ASP A 160 -39.57 -21.72 3.73
N HIS A 161 -39.72 -20.38 3.73
CA HIS A 161 -40.90 -19.71 4.30
C HIS A 161 -42.16 -19.81 3.42
N GLN A 162 -42.06 -20.24 2.16
CA GLN A 162 -43.22 -20.42 1.26
C GLN A 162 -43.80 -21.84 1.29
N THR A 163 -43.15 -22.81 1.95
CA THR A 163 -43.61 -24.22 1.99
C THR A 163 -44.41 -24.57 3.24
N LEU A 164 -44.73 -23.59 4.10
CA LEU A 164 -45.45 -23.77 5.37
C LEU A 164 -46.84 -23.09 5.42
N ILE A 165 -47.46 -22.80 4.26
CA ILE A 165 -48.85 -22.32 4.17
C ILE A 165 -49.70 -23.32 3.39
#